data_AF-A0A2V7XDQ2-F1
#
_entry.id   AF-A0A2V7XDQ2-F1
#
_cell.length_a   1.000
_cell.length_b   1.000
_cell.length_c   1.000
_cell.angle_alpha   90.00
_cell.angle_beta   90.00
_cell.angle_gamma   90.00
#
_symmetry.space_group_name_H-M   'P 1'
#
loop_
_entity.id
_entity.type
_entity.pdbx_description
1 polymer ?
#
loop_
_entity_poly.entity_id
_entity_poly.type
_entity_poly.pdbx_seq_one_letter_code
_entity_poly.pdbx_strand_id
1 'polypeptide(L)'
;GFFRIRGGIESAIARGLAYAPYADLIWCETSHPDMAEAKQFAQAIRSQYPDKILAYNCSPSFNWRKNIDEATIARFQPELAKMGYKFQFVTLAGFHALNLSMFELARGYKLSGMTAYTRLQEKEFSREAEYGYEAVKHQRFVGTGYFDQVQQVISGGLSSTTALTGSTESEQFHGIKHQVHPEKGPDAACQPILGHCPQAPVNIDLGSEDMLLPSGD
;
A
#
# COMPACT_ATOMS: atom_id res chain seq x y z
N GLY A 1 -42.41 2.67 8.05
CA GLY A 1 -42.70 2.37 9.45
C GLY A 1 -41.50 2.46 10.39
N PHE A 2 -40.41 3.15 10.03
CA PHE A 2 -39.30 3.39 10.97
C PHE A 2 -39.46 4.71 11.69
N PHE A 3 -38.96 4.79 12.92
CA PHE A 3 -38.85 6.03 13.69
C PHE A 3 -37.60 6.81 13.28
N ARG A 4 -37.70 8.13 13.23
CA ARG A 4 -36.54 9.00 13.03
C ARG A 4 -35.76 9.15 14.34
N ILE A 5 -34.43 9.19 14.22
CA ILE A 5 -33.54 9.45 15.35
C ILE A 5 -32.74 10.72 15.10
N ARG A 6 -32.32 11.39 16.18
CA ARG A 6 -31.24 12.38 16.12
C ARG A 6 -29.91 11.64 16.25
N GLY A 7 -29.17 11.56 15.15
CA GLY A 7 -27.85 10.95 15.12
C GLY A 7 -26.76 11.85 15.71
N GLY A 8 -25.49 11.48 15.46
CA GLY A 8 -24.32 12.23 15.88
C GLY A 8 -23.64 11.69 17.14
N ILE A 9 -22.63 12.41 17.61
CA ILE A 9 -21.69 11.97 18.63
C ILE A 9 -22.34 11.61 19.97
N GLU A 10 -23.38 12.34 20.40
CA GLU A 10 -24.09 12.04 21.65
C GLU A 10 -24.79 10.67 21.59
N SER A 11 -25.45 10.37 20.48
CA SER A 11 -26.08 9.07 20.25
C SER A 11 -25.03 7.95 20.18
N ALA A 12 -23.87 8.22 19.59
CA ALA A 12 -22.78 7.26 19.52
C ALA A 12 -22.18 6.98 20.91
N ILE A 13 -21.93 8.02 21.71
CA ILE A 13 -21.44 7.89 23.10
C ILE A 13 -22.42 7.08 23.95
N ALA A 14 -23.72 7.40 23.90
CA ALA A 14 -24.73 6.68 24.66
C ALA A 14 -24.75 5.18 24.34
N ARG A 15 -24.64 4.83 23.05
CA ARG A 15 -24.55 3.43 22.60
C ARG A 15 -23.21 2.79 22.99
N GLY A 16 -22.10 3.51 22.83
CA GLY A 16 -20.78 3.04 23.22
C GLY A 16 -20.72 2.68 24.71
N LEU A 17 -21.25 3.54 25.59
CA LEU A 17 -21.33 3.27 27.02
C LEU A 17 -22.21 2.05 27.34
N ALA A 18 -23.35 1.91 26.66
CA ALA A 18 -24.23 0.75 26.83
C ALA A 18 -23.58 -0.56 26.38
N TYR A 19 -22.71 -0.51 25.36
CA TYR A 19 -22.03 -1.70 24.82
C TYR A 19 -20.73 -2.03 25.57
N ALA A 20 -20.14 -1.07 26.28
CA ALA A 20 -18.83 -1.21 26.92
C ALA A 20 -18.68 -2.43 27.86
N PRO A 21 -19.69 -2.86 28.65
CA PRO A 21 -19.57 -4.07 29.47
C PRO A 21 -19.48 -5.38 28.67
N TYR A 22 -19.88 -5.35 27.39
CA TYR A 22 -20.07 -6.54 26.54
C TYR A 22 -19.08 -6.61 25.37
N ALA A 23 -18.20 -5.61 25.22
CA ALA A 23 -17.27 -5.53 24.10
C ALA A 23 -15.86 -5.23 24.59
N ASP A 24 -14.87 -5.99 24.10
CA ASP A 24 -13.45 -5.77 24.40
C ASP A 24 -12.98 -4.42 23.84
N LEU A 25 -13.41 -4.10 22.61
CA LEU A 25 -13.14 -2.84 21.93
C LEU A 25 -14.44 -2.15 21.50
N ILE A 26 -14.43 -0.82 21.49
CA ILE A 26 -15.54 -0.02 20.94
C ILE A 26 -15.05 0.83 19.77
N TRP A 27 -15.85 0.85 18.71
CA TRP A 27 -15.65 1.68 17.53
C TRP A 27 -16.91 2.51 17.24
N CYS A 28 -16.73 3.79 16.97
CA CYS A 28 -17.73 4.68 16.39
C CYS A 28 -17.32 5.02 14.95
N GLU A 29 -18.19 4.73 13.98
CA GLU A 29 -18.01 5.25 12.62
C GLU A 29 -18.17 6.77 12.61
N THR A 30 -17.34 7.47 11.84
CA THR A 30 -17.38 8.94 11.71
C THR A 30 -17.57 9.34 10.25
N SER A 31 -18.02 10.58 10.03
CA SER A 31 -18.23 11.11 8.68
C SER A 31 -16.96 11.74 8.09
N HIS A 32 -16.00 12.12 8.94
CA HIS A 32 -14.76 12.80 8.58
C HIS A 32 -13.61 12.34 9.49
N PRO A 33 -12.34 12.50 9.07
CA PRO A 33 -11.18 12.26 9.92
C PRO A 33 -10.98 13.44 10.90
N ASP A 34 -11.85 13.53 11.91
CA ASP A 34 -11.87 14.62 12.89
C ASP A 34 -11.27 14.17 14.25
N MET A 35 -10.18 14.82 14.63
CA MET A 35 -9.46 14.53 15.87
C MET A 35 -10.21 15.00 17.13
N ALA A 36 -10.99 16.09 17.05
CA ALA A 36 -11.76 16.61 18.16
C ALA A 36 -12.96 15.70 18.46
N GLU A 37 -13.66 15.24 17.42
CA GLU A 37 -14.75 14.25 17.58
C GLU A 37 -14.24 12.94 18.17
N ALA A 38 -13.09 12.44 17.69
CA ALA A 38 -12.43 11.25 18.25
C ALA A 38 -12.07 11.43 19.73
N LYS A 39 -11.52 12.59 20.11
CA LYS A 39 -11.18 12.91 21.50
C LYS A 39 -12.43 12.96 22.38
N GLN A 40 -13.52 13.59 21.91
CA GLN A 40 -14.78 13.68 22.65
C GLN A 40 -15.36 12.29 22.93
N PHE A 41 -15.39 11.41 21.91
CA PHE A 41 -15.86 10.03 22.08
C PHE A 41 -15.00 9.28 23.10
N ALA A 42 -13.67 9.32 22.91
CA ALA A 42 -12.74 8.59 23.75
C ALA A 42 -12.82 9.02 25.22
N GLN A 43 -12.87 10.33 25.48
CA GLN A 43 -13.01 10.86 26.83
C GLN A 43 -14.32 10.41 27.48
N ALA A 44 -15.43 10.46 26.76
CA ALA A 44 -16.73 10.04 27.28
C ALA A 44 -16.75 8.56 27.66
N ILE A 45 -16.31 7.66 26.77
CA ILE A 45 -16.25 6.22 27.08
C ILE A 45 -15.32 5.95 28.25
N ARG A 46 -14.10 6.51 28.21
CA ARG A 46 -13.05 6.22 29.21
C ARG A 46 -13.29 6.89 30.55
N SER A 47 -14.15 7.90 30.64
CA SER A 47 -14.60 8.45 31.93
C SER A 47 -15.36 7.42 32.79
N GLN A 48 -16.11 6.52 32.17
CA GLN A 48 -16.84 5.44 32.86
C GLN A 48 -16.09 4.11 32.83
N TYR A 49 -15.31 3.87 31.77
CA TYR A 49 -14.52 2.67 31.58
C TYR A 49 -13.05 3.03 31.27
N PRO A 50 -12.24 3.40 32.28
CA PRO A 50 -10.89 3.93 32.09
C PRO A 50 -9.97 3.06 31.23
N ASP A 51 -10.12 1.74 31.30
CA ASP A 51 -9.27 0.80 30.56
C ASP A 51 -9.88 0.35 29.22
N LYS A 52 -11.05 0.90 28.83
CA LYS A 52 -11.72 0.48 27.59
C LYS A 52 -10.87 0.82 26.37
N ILE A 53 -10.57 -0.22 25.60
CA ILE A 53 -9.83 -0.11 24.35
C ILE A 53 -10.78 0.37 23.26
N LEU A 54 -10.31 1.29 22.41
CA LEU A 54 -11.08 1.82 21.30
C LEU A 54 -10.47 1.38 19.97
N ALA A 55 -11.30 1.40 18.94
CA ALA A 55 -10.89 1.16 17.56
C ALA A 55 -11.32 2.30 16.63
N TYR A 56 -10.51 2.58 15.61
CA TYR A 56 -10.73 3.68 14.67
C TYR A 56 -10.53 3.22 13.22
N ASN A 57 -11.51 3.51 12.37
CA ASN A 57 -11.45 3.31 10.93
C ASN A 57 -10.81 4.54 10.25
N CYS A 58 -9.56 4.41 9.82
CA CYS A 58 -8.90 5.37 8.94
C CYS A 58 -9.44 5.20 7.50
N SER A 59 -10.70 5.57 7.29
CA SER A 59 -11.48 5.21 6.11
C SER A 59 -10.95 5.82 4.81
N PRO A 60 -10.79 5.03 3.73
CA PRO A 60 -10.55 5.55 2.38
C PRO A 60 -11.75 6.31 1.79
N SER A 61 -12.94 6.18 2.37
CA SER A 61 -14.10 6.99 2.00
C SER A 61 -13.92 8.47 2.35
N PHE A 62 -12.96 8.80 3.23
CA PHE A 62 -12.57 10.18 3.48
C PHE A 62 -11.70 10.71 2.35
N ASN A 63 -12.01 11.90 1.86
CA ASN A 63 -11.04 12.67 1.10
C ASN A 63 -10.04 13.33 2.08
N TRP A 64 -8.97 12.61 2.43
CA TRP A 64 -8.02 12.97 3.48
C TRP A 64 -7.46 14.39 3.31
N ARG A 65 -6.85 14.69 2.15
CA ARG A 65 -6.25 16.00 1.87
C ARG A 65 -7.26 17.16 1.75
N LYS A 66 -8.54 16.86 1.50
CA LYS A 66 -9.60 17.87 1.54
C LYS A 66 -9.96 18.25 2.98
N ASN A 67 -9.83 17.32 3.92
CA ASN A 67 -10.28 17.51 5.30
C ASN A 67 -9.15 17.97 6.23
N ILE A 68 -7.94 17.46 6.04
CA ILE A 68 -6.81 17.73 6.95
C ILE A 68 -5.50 17.92 6.18
N ASP A 69 -4.58 18.68 6.76
CA ASP A 69 -3.26 18.96 6.18
C ASP A 69 -2.29 17.78 6.34
N GLU A 70 -1.17 17.85 5.61
CA GLU A 70 -0.15 16.79 5.60
C GLU A 70 0.48 16.55 6.98
N ALA A 71 0.73 17.62 7.74
CA ALA A 71 1.29 17.52 9.08
C ALA A 71 0.33 16.82 10.05
N THR A 72 -0.97 17.01 9.89
CA THR A 72 -2.03 16.35 10.67
C THR A 72 -2.19 14.89 10.23
N ILE A 73 -2.17 14.59 8.93
CA ILE A 73 -2.17 13.21 8.41
C ILE A 73 -1.02 12.41 9.02
N ALA A 74 0.19 12.95 9.00
CA ALA A 74 1.38 12.27 9.52
C ALA A 74 1.29 11.94 11.02
N ARG A 75 0.54 12.74 11.79
CA ARG A 75 0.37 12.56 13.24
C ARG A 75 -0.97 11.91 13.62
N PHE A 76 -1.85 11.63 12.68
CA PHE A 76 -3.23 11.22 12.95
C PHE A 76 -3.31 9.95 13.80
N GLN A 77 -2.67 8.87 13.36
CA GLN A 77 -2.69 7.60 14.09
C GLN A 77 -1.96 7.65 15.45
N PRO A 78 -0.76 8.27 15.58
CA PRO A 78 -0.13 8.49 16.88
C PRO A 78 -1.00 9.25 17.88
N GLU A 79 -1.71 10.30 17.45
CA GLU A 79 -2.60 11.06 18.34
C GLU A 79 -3.82 10.23 18.77
N LEU A 80 -4.45 9.48 17.85
CA LEU A 80 -5.51 8.53 18.19
C LEU A 80 -5.04 7.49 19.22
N ALA A 81 -3.81 6.98 19.08
CA ALA A 81 -3.27 5.98 20.00
C ALA A 81 -3.13 6.50 21.44
N LYS A 82 -2.81 7.80 21.61
CA LYS A 82 -2.77 8.48 22.92
C LYS A 82 -4.15 8.58 23.57
N MET A 83 -5.22 8.61 22.78
CA MET A 83 -6.61 8.70 23.26
C MET A 83 -7.22 7.33 23.62
N GLY A 84 -6.52 6.22 23.34
CA GLY A 84 -6.99 4.86 23.63
C GLY A 84 -7.44 4.06 22.41
N TYR A 85 -7.32 4.61 21.19
CA TYR A 85 -7.55 3.86 19.95
C TYR A 85 -6.37 2.94 19.64
N LYS A 86 -6.41 1.71 20.17
CA LYS A 86 -5.31 0.74 20.04
C LYS A 86 -5.42 -0.15 18.82
N PHE A 87 -6.61 -0.27 18.23
CA PHE A 87 -6.81 -0.94 16.95
C PHE A 87 -7.21 0.09 15.90
N GLN A 88 -6.32 0.32 14.93
CA GLN A 88 -6.52 1.31 13.87
C GLN A 88 -6.32 0.61 12.53
N PHE A 89 -7.24 0.84 11.59
CA PHE A 89 -7.25 0.09 10.34
C PHE A 89 -7.76 0.94 9.18
N VAL A 90 -7.31 0.60 7.97
CA VAL A 90 -7.77 1.19 6.71
C VAL A 90 -8.60 0.14 5.99
N THR A 91 -9.94 0.27 6.04
CA THR A 91 -10.88 -0.77 5.57
C THR A 91 -10.68 -1.20 4.13
N LEU A 92 -10.49 -0.24 3.22
CA LEU A 92 -10.43 -0.50 1.76
C LEU A 92 -9.01 -0.43 1.19
N ALA A 93 -7.97 -0.57 2.02
CA ALA A 93 -6.57 -0.49 1.57
C ALA A 93 -6.27 -1.49 0.44
N GLY A 94 -6.69 -2.76 0.61
CA GLY A 94 -6.50 -3.81 -0.40
C GLY A 94 -7.23 -3.51 -1.71
N PHE A 95 -8.47 -3.00 -1.64
CA PHE A 95 -9.25 -2.63 -2.83
C PHE A 95 -8.54 -1.54 -3.64
N HIS A 96 -8.11 -0.45 -3.00
CA HIS A 96 -7.43 0.65 -3.69
C HIS A 96 -6.07 0.23 -4.25
N ALA A 97 -5.27 -0.52 -3.48
CA ALA A 97 -3.95 -0.98 -3.92
C ALA A 97 -4.04 -1.94 -5.12
N LEU A 98 -4.95 -2.93 -5.07
CA LEU A 98 -5.13 -3.92 -6.13
C LEU A 98 -5.65 -3.28 -7.42
N ASN A 99 -6.71 -2.46 -7.34
CA ASN A 99 -7.32 -1.89 -8.55
C ASN A 99 -6.39 -0.87 -9.22
N LEU A 100 -5.73 0.00 -8.45
CA LEU A 100 -4.85 1.01 -9.03
C LEU A 100 -3.60 0.39 -9.67
N SER A 101 -2.96 -0.57 -9.00
CA SER A 101 -1.75 -1.23 -9.53
C SER A 101 -2.04 -1.98 -10.83
N MET A 102 -3.15 -2.72 -10.89
CA MET A 102 -3.54 -3.44 -12.10
C MET A 102 -3.97 -2.48 -13.22
N PHE A 103 -4.68 -1.39 -12.90
CA PHE A 103 -5.06 -0.38 -13.89
C PHE A 103 -3.84 0.26 -14.57
N GLU A 104 -2.86 0.71 -13.77
CA GLU A 104 -1.62 1.31 -14.30
C GLU A 104 -0.81 0.30 -15.11
N LEU A 105 -0.71 -0.96 -14.64
CA LEU A 105 -0.04 -2.02 -15.40
C LEU A 105 -0.74 -2.30 -16.74
N ALA A 106 -2.06 -2.48 -16.76
CA ALA A 106 -2.81 -2.76 -17.98
C ALA A 106 -2.71 -1.60 -18.98
N ARG A 107 -2.79 -0.36 -18.51
CA ARG A 107 -2.60 0.84 -19.33
C ARG A 107 -1.18 0.91 -19.89
N GLY A 108 -0.16 0.70 -19.06
CA GLY A 108 1.25 0.69 -19.48
C GLY A 108 1.53 -0.41 -20.50
N TYR A 109 0.98 -1.60 -20.29
CA TYR A 109 1.11 -2.73 -21.19
C TYR A 109 0.45 -2.47 -22.55
N LYS A 110 -0.73 -1.83 -22.58
CA LYS A 110 -1.36 -1.37 -23.82
C LYS A 110 -0.47 -0.42 -24.62
N LEU A 111 0.30 0.45 -23.95
CA LEU A 111 1.11 1.48 -24.60
C LEU A 111 2.52 1.00 -24.99
N SER A 112 3.12 0.09 -24.22
CA SER A 112 4.54 -0.26 -24.34
C SER A 112 4.87 -1.74 -24.19
N GLY A 113 3.84 -2.60 -24.11
CA GLY A 113 3.98 -4.05 -24.03
C GLY A 113 4.89 -4.48 -22.88
N MET A 114 5.83 -5.38 -23.18
CA MET A 114 6.74 -5.97 -22.18
C MET A 114 7.56 -4.92 -21.41
N THR A 115 7.86 -3.75 -21.99
CA THR A 115 8.57 -2.67 -21.28
C THR A 115 7.83 -2.22 -20.01
N ALA A 116 6.49 -2.27 -19.99
CA ALA A 116 5.73 -1.96 -18.79
C ALA A 116 5.85 -3.06 -17.72
N TYR A 117 5.88 -4.33 -18.15
CA TYR A 117 6.00 -5.46 -17.25
C TYR A 117 7.41 -5.59 -16.67
N THR A 118 8.47 -5.35 -17.47
CA THR A 118 9.84 -5.39 -16.96
C THR A 118 10.09 -4.31 -15.91
N ARG A 119 9.46 -3.13 -16.01
CA ARG A 119 9.51 -2.11 -14.93
C ARG A 119 8.95 -2.63 -13.61
N LEU A 120 7.86 -3.41 -13.65
CA LEU A 120 7.32 -4.07 -12.46
C LEU A 120 8.33 -5.06 -11.88
N GLN A 121 8.90 -5.91 -12.71
CA GLN A 121 9.88 -6.91 -12.31
C GLN A 121 11.17 -6.30 -11.73
N GLU A 122 11.72 -5.25 -12.37
CA GLU A 122 12.90 -4.53 -11.85
C GLU A 122 12.61 -3.88 -10.50
N LYS A 123 11.39 -3.34 -10.32
CA LYS A 123 10.98 -2.84 -9.01
C LYS A 123 10.92 -3.96 -7.98
N GLU A 124 10.37 -5.12 -8.32
CA GLU A 124 10.37 -6.29 -7.44
C GLU A 124 11.79 -6.70 -7.02
N PHE A 125 12.74 -6.77 -7.95
CA PHE A 125 14.16 -7.01 -7.63
C PHE A 125 14.75 -5.95 -6.68
N SER A 126 14.50 -4.67 -6.95
CA SER A 126 14.99 -3.60 -6.06
C SER A 126 14.40 -3.70 -4.65
N ARG A 127 13.13 -4.11 -4.52
CA ARG A 127 12.48 -4.27 -3.20
C ARG A 127 12.95 -5.51 -2.46
N GLU A 128 13.33 -6.57 -3.19
CA GLU A 128 14.02 -7.71 -2.59
C GLU A 128 15.37 -7.28 -1.99
N ALA A 129 16.18 -6.56 -2.77
CA ALA A 129 17.51 -6.13 -2.36
C ALA A 129 17.52 -5.09 -1.22
N GLU A 130 16.59 -4.12 -1.25
CA GLU A 130 16.58 -3.00 -0.29
C GLU A 130 15.77 -3.30 0.98
N TYR A 131 14.65 -4.04 0.86
CA TYR A 131 13.65 -4.15 1.94
C TYR A 131 13.20 -5.59 2.23
N GLY A 132 13.76 -6.61 1.57
CA GLY A 132 13.46 -8.02 1.84
C GLY A 132 12.14 -8.54 1.26
N TYR A 133 11.63 -7.96 0.17
CA TYR A 133 10.48 -8.53 -0.56
C TYR A 133 10.84 -9.89 -1.21
N GLU A 134 10.06 -10.94 -0.98
CA GLU A 134 10.43 -12.31 -1.41
C GLU A 134 9.62 -12.85 -2.61
N ALA A 135 8.51 -12.21 -2.98
CA ALA A 135 7.59 -12.80 -3.97
C ALA A 135 8.08 -12.69 -5.43
N VAL A 136 9.26 -12.08 -5.66
CA VAL A 136 9.98 -12.15 -6.95
C VAL A 136 10.17 -13.60 -7.39
N LYS A 137 10.57 -14.45 -6.42
CA LYS A 137 10.72 -15.90 -6.55
C LYS A 137 9.39 -16.57 -6.22
N HIS A 138 8.43 -16.36 -7.10
CA HIS A 138 7.02 -16.69 -6.88
C HIS A 138 6.77 -18.19 -6.65
N GLN A 139 7.56 -19.10 -7.23
CA GLN A 139 7.44 -20.54 -6.98
C GLN A 139 7.81 -20.87 -5.53
N ARG A 140 8.98 -20.41 -5.08
CA ARG A 140 9.36 -20.54 -3.67
C ARG A 140 8.33 -19.88 -2.74
N PHE A 141 7.88 -18.67 -3.08
CA PHE A 141 6.97 -17.89 -2.22
C PHE A 141 5.63 -18.59 -1.97
N VAL A 142 5.08 -19.28 -2.97
CA VAL A 142 3.84 -20.07 -2.81
C VAL A 142 4.06 -21.48 -2.24
N GLY A 143 5.31 -21.82 -1.89
CA GLY A 143 5.63 -23.03 -1.15
C GLY A 143 6.05 -24.23 -2.01
N THR A 144 6.46 -24.05 -3.27
CA THR A 144 6.91 -25.19 -4.11
C THR A 144 8.01 -26.01 -3.42
N GLY A 145 8.99 -25.35 -2.78
CA GLY A 145 10.05 -26.05 -2.04
C GLY A 145 9.59 -26.76 -0.77
N TYR A 146 8.49 -26.30 -0.16
CA TYR A 146 7.88 -27.01 0.97
C TYR A 146 7.25 -28.32 0.49
N PHE A 147 6.49 -28.28 -0.61
CA PHE A 147 5.86 -29.48 -1.17
C PHE A 147 6.88 -30.46 -1.77
N ASP A 148 8.01 -29.98 -2.29
CA ASP A 148 9.13 -30.85 -2.68
C ASP A 148 9.68 -31.63 -1.47
N GLN A 149 9.85 -30.99 -0.30
CA GLN A 149 10.29 -31.69 0.90
C GLN A 149 9.25 -32.71 1.38
N VAL A 150 7.96 -32.37 1.34
CA VAL A 150 6.89 -33.34 1.65
C VAL A 150 6.97 -34.57 0.73
N GLN A 151 7.16 -34.35 -0.57
CA GLN A 151 7.31 -35.45 -1.54
C GLN A 151 8.57 -36.28 -1.27
N GLN A 152 9.69 -35.64 -0.92
CA GLN A 152 10.92 -36.35 -0.58
C GLN A 152 10.75 -37.19 0.69
N VAL A 153 10.07 -36.71 1.72
CA VAL A 153 9.78 -37.49 2.93
C VAL A 153 8.91 -38.71 2.59
N ILE A 154 7.84 -38.54 1.82
CA ILE A 154 6.93 -39.63 1.43
C ILE A 154 7.67 -40.70 0.61
N SER A 155 8.52 -40.28 -0.31
CA SER A 155 9.28 -41.16 -1.20
C SER A 155 10.56 -41.73 -0.58
N GLY A 156 10.85 -41.42 0.68
CA GLY A 156 12.11 -41.82 1.31
C GLY A 156 13.36 -41.25 0.63
N GLY A 157 13.25 -40.07 0.01
CA GLY A 157 14.33 -39.39 -0.71
C GLY A 157 14.51 -39.83 -2.16
N LEU A 158 13.58 -40.59 -2.72
CA LEU A 158 13.70 -41.21 -4.05
C LEU A 158 12.86 -40.51 -5.13
N SER A 159 12.21 -39.39 -4.82
CA SER A 159 11.41 -38.67 -5.82
C SER A 159 12.31 -38.06 -6.89
N SER A 160 12.00 -38.37 -8.16
CA SER A 160 12.61 -37.78 -9.35
C SER A 160 11.75 -36.68 -9.98
N THR A 161 10.63 -36.32 -9.35
CA THR A 161 9.61 -35.40 -9.91
C THR A 161 9.39 -34.18 -9.01
N THR A 162 10.41 -33.72 -8.30
CA THR A 162 10.37 -32.45 -7.56
C THR A 162 10.34 -31.27 -8.53
N ALA A 163 9.72 -30.17 -8.12
CA ALA A 163 9.39 -29.06 -9.00
C ALA A 163 10.43 -27.93 -9.01
N LEU A 164 11.14 -27.65 -7.91
CA LEU A 164 12.11 -26.54 -7.88
C LEU A 164 13.42 -26.85 -8.62
N THR A 165 13.95 -28.07 -8.49
CA THR A 165 15.19 -28.47 -9.15
C THR A 165 14.99 -28.45 -10.66
N GLY A 166 15.78 -27.65 -11.38
CA GLY A 166 15.65 -27.49 -12.84
C GLY A 166 14.53 -26.54 -13.27
N SER A 167 13.94 -25.77 -12.35
CA SER A 167 12.99 -24.72 -12.69
C SER A 167 13.69 -23.48 -13.24
N THR A 168 12.98 -22.70 -14.06
CA THR A 168 13.47 -21.39 -14.55
C THR A 168 13.76 -20.43 -13.41
N GLU A 169 13.02 -20.52 -12.30
CA GLU A 169 13.31 -19.77 -11.08
C GLU A 169 14.69 -20.13 -10.52
N SER A 170 15.00 -21.43 -10.43
CA SER A 170 16.31 -21.89 -9.96
C SER A 170 17.47 -21.49 -10.88
N GLU A 171 17.22 -21.25 -12.17
CA GLU A 171 18.26 -20.89 -13.14
C GLU A 171 18.46 -19.39 -13.29
N GLN A 172 17.38 -18.61 -13.31
CA GLN A 172 17.40 -17.21 -13.77
C GLN A 172 17.30 -16.18 -12.64
N PHE A 173 16.94 -16.61 -11.43
CA PHE A 173 16.73 -15.71 -10.28
C PHE A 173 17.88 -15.77 -9.27
N HIS A 174 19.03 -16.34 -9.65
CA HIS A 174 20.30 -16.32 -8.91
C HIS A 174 21.30 -15.37 -9.56
N GLY A 175 21.97 -14.54 -8.75
CA GLY A 175 22.98 -13.60 -9.23
C GLY A 175 22.38 -12.46 -10.05
N ILE A 176 21.88 -11.42 -9.38
CA ILE A 176 21.34 -10.22 -10.01
C ILE A 176 22.45 -9.60 -10.87
N LYS A 177 22.30 -9.65 -12.20
CA LYS A 177 23.08 -8.78 -13.08
C LYS A 177 22.57 -7.37 -12.85
N HIS A 178 23.36 -6.50 -12.24
CA HIS A 178 23.08 -5.07 -12.22
C HIS A 178 22.88 -4.62 -13.67
N GLN A 179 21.64 -4.31 -14.05
CA GLN A 179 21.40 -3.72 -15.35
C GLN A 179 21.97 -2.30 -15.36
N VAL A 180 22.75 -2.02 -16.40
CA VAL A 180 23.28 -0.68 -16.69
C VAL A 180 22.07 0.21 -16.99
N HIS A 181 21.83 1.22 -16.17
CA HIS A 181 20.78 2.20 -16.44
C HIS A 181 21.08 2.88 -17.79
N PRO A 182 20.10 2.98 -18.71
CA PRO A 182 20.32 3.70 -19.95
C PRO A 182 20.66 5.18 -19.65
N GLU A 183 21.79 5.68 -20.18
CA GLU A 183 22.26 7.07 -19.97
C GLU A 183 21.26 8.13 -20.47
N LYS A 184 20.29 7.74 -21.31
CA LYS A 184 19.24 8.62 -21.85
C LYS A 184 17.89 7.90 -21.84
N GLY A 185 16.96 8.42 -21.04
CA GLY A 185 15.58 7.95 -20.91
C GLY A 185 15.13 8.00 -19.44
N PRO A 186 13.82 8.09 -19.14
CA PRO A 186 13.36 8.00 -17.76
C PRO A 186 13.72 6.63 -17.20
N ASP A 187 14.50 6.61 -16.12
CA ASP A 187 14.89 5.39 -15.43
C ASP A 187 13.63 4.58 -15.06
N ALA A 188 13.61 3.32 -15.51
CA ALA A 188 12.55 2.37 -15.27
C ALA A 188 12.29 2.17 -13.75
N ALA A 189 13.34 2.27 -12.92
CA ALA A 189 13.24 2.16 -11.46
C ALA A 189 12.68 3.42 -10.78
N CYS A 190 12.82 4.59 -11.43
CA CYS A 190 12.29 5.87 -10.96
C CYS A 190 10.86 6.18 -11.45
N GLN A 191 10.29 5.34 -12.31
CA GLN A 191 8.91 5.47 -12.77
C GLN A 191 7.95 4.84 -11.74
N PRO A 192 7.01 5.59 -11.16
CA PRO A 192 6.10 5.03 -10.18
C PRO A 192 5.16 4.02 -10.84
N ILE A 193 5.09 2.83 -10.25
CA ILE A 193 3.99 1.87 -10.50
C ILE A 193 2.69 2.37 -9.85
N LEU A 194 2.79 3.25 -8.84
CA LEU A 194 1.68 3.94 -8.17
C LEU A 194 2.12 5.37 -7.82
N GLY A 195 1.30 6.39 -8.16
CA GLY A 195 1.57 7.81 -7.93
C GLY A 195 2.31 8.50 -9.10
N HIS A 196 2.44 9.83 -9.10
CA HIS A 196 3.28 10.55 -10.07
C HIS A 196 4.68 10.77 -9.45
N CYS A 197 5.73 10.63 -10.27
CA CYS A 197 7.01 11.25 -9.95
C CYS A 197 6.79 12.76 -10.13
N PRO A 198 7.04 13.62 -9.13
CA PRO A 198 6.91 15.05 -9.31
C PRO A 198 7.92 15.49 -10.39
N GLN A 199 7.43 15.71 -11.60
CA GLN A 199 8.14 16.46 -12.61
C GLN A 199 8.16 17.91 -12.13
N ALA A 200 9.17 18.28 -11.35
CA ALA A 200 9.60 19.67 -11.33
C ALA A 200 10.59 19.81 -12.50
N PRO A 201 10.22 20.46 -13.62
CA PRO A 201 11.22 20.88 -14.58
C PRO A 201 12.07 21.95 -13.89
N VAL A 202 13.33 21.62 -13.58
CA VAL A 202 14.32 22.65 -13.35
C VAL A 202 14.57 23.28 -14.71
N ASN A 203 13.99 24.46 -14.95
CA ASN A 203 14.31 25.27 -16.11
C ASN A 203 15.80 25.61 -16.04
N ILE A 204 16.59 24.99 -16.91
CA ILE A 204 17.94 25.46 -17.20
C ILE A 204 17.77 26.46 -18.34
N ASP A 205 17.88 27.74 -17.99
CA ASP A 205 17.94 28.83 -18.93
C ASP A 205 19.26 28.72 -19.71
N LEU A 206 19.19 28.19 -20.93
CA LEU A 206 20.29 28.22 -21.87
C LEU A 206 20.06 29.43 -22.77
N GLY A 207 20.75 30.52 -22.42
CA GLY A 207 20.80 31.74 -23.22
C GLY A 207 21.19 31.50 -24.67
N SER A 208 20.77 32.46 -25.50
CA SER A 208 20.95 32.58 -26.94
C SER A 208 22.33 32.16 -27.47
N GLU A 209 22.36 31.42 -28.58
CA GLU A 209 23.03 31.86 -29.81
C GLU A 209 22.74 30.94 -31.02
N ASP A 210 22.84 31.57 -32.19
CA ASP A 210 22.43 31.16 -33.54
C ASP A 210 23.08 29.89 -34.11
N MET A 211 22.35 29.21 -35.03
CA MET A 211 22.96 28.67 -36.26
C MET A 211 21.91 28.37 -37.37
N LEU A 212 21.82 29.34 -38.28
CA LEU A 212 21.57 29.33 -39.74
C LEU A 212 21.23 28.00 -40.48
N LEU A 213 20.03 28.02 -41.12
CA LEU A 213 19.71 27.74 -42.55
C LEU A 213 19.92 26.31 -43.17
N PRO A 214 19.47 26.03 -44.41
CA PRO A 214 18.12 26.16 -45.02
C PRO A 214 17.72 24.92 -45.89
N SER A 215 16.46 24.87 -46.37
CA SER A 215 15.96 24.32 -47.67
C SER A 215 14.51 23.84 -47.47
N GLY A 216 13.51 24.11 -48.30
CA GLY A 216 13.51 24.36 -49.75
C GLY A 216 12.43 23.44 -50.34
N ASP A 217 11.51 24.05 -51.08
CA ASP A 217 10.35 23.51 -51.83
C ASP A 217 9.11 23.01 -51.06
#